data_AF-G7V7T1-F1
#
_entry.id   AF-G7V7T1-F1
#
_cell.length_a   1.000
_cell.length_b   1.000
_cell.length_c   1.000
_cell.angle_alpha   90.00
_cell.angle_beta   90.00
_cell.angle_gamma   90.00
#
_symmetry.space_group_name_H-M   'P 1'
#
loop_
_entity.id
_entity.type
_entity.pdbx_description
1 polymer ?
#
loop_
_entity_poly.entity_id
_entity_poly.type
_entity_poly.pdbx_seq_one_letter_code
_entity_poly.pdbx_strand_id
1 'polypeptide(L)'
;MSRAFVRDDEDAERIKELIDREKKLMDWLKIQEKKLSLLESGEKAGEIDKTKRKEWLQKIKKDIEDTTEQIEKLRKEIRELQKE
;
A
#
# COMPACT_ATOMS: atom_id res chain seq x y z
N MET A 1 -9.98 -17.09 36.25
CA MET A 1 -9.45 -15.85 35.65
C MET A 1 -9.52 -16.00 34.14
N SER A 2 -10.22 -15.08 33.50
CA SER A 2 -10.84 -15.24 32.18
C SER A 2 -9.83 -15.14 31.04
N ARG A 3 -9.62 -16.23 30.30
CA ARG A 3 -8.77 -16.26 29.08
C ARG A 3 -9.38 -15.50 27.90
N ALA A 4 -10.66 -15.16 27.95
CA ALA A 4 -11.35 -14.45 26.88
C ALA A 4 -10.90 -12.98 26.76
N PHE A 5 -10.78 -12.26 27.88
CA PHE A 5 -10.43 -10.83 27.86
C PHE A 5 -9.01 -10.55 27.35
N VAL A 6 -8.05 -11.46 27.57
CA VAL A 6 -6.66 -11.28 27.10
C VAL A 6 -6.56 -11.45 25.58
N ARG A 7 -7.40 -12.32 24.99
CA ARG A 7 -7.42 -12.54 23.55
C ARG A 7 -8.02 -11.35 22.80
N ASP A 8 -9.10 -10.77 23.33
CA ASP A 8 -9.74 -9.59 22.75
C ASP A 8 -8.78 -8.38 22.73
N ASP A 9 -7.95 -8.20 23.76
CA ASP A 9 -6.93 -7.14 23.82
C ASP A 9 -5.79 -7.38 22.80
N GLU A 10 -5.32 -8.62 22.65
CA GLU A 10 -4.28 -8.99 21.67
C GLU A 10 -4.76 -8.81 20.22
N ASP A 11 -6.00 -9.20 19.91
CA ASP A 11 -6.59 -9.06 18.59
C ASP A 11 -6.86 -7.57 18.26
N ALA A 12 -7.25 -6.75 19.25
CA ALA A 12 -7.41 -5.31 19.08
C ALA A 12 -6.08 -4.60 18.78
N GLU A 13 -5.00 -4.96 19.47
CA GLU A 13 -3.65 -4.42 19.18
C GLU A 13 -3.19 -4.81 17.77
N ARG A 14 -3.39 -6.07 17.39
CA ARG A 14 -3.05 -6.57 16.04
C ARG A 14 -3.83 -5.85 14.94
N ILE A 15 -5.13 -5.64 15.11
CA ILE A 15 -5.96 -4.89 14.15
C ILE A 15 -5.42 -3.47 13.99
N LYS A 16 -5.06 -2.80 15.09
CA LYS A 16 -4.49 -1.45 15.06
C LYS A 16 -3.19 -1.39 14.26
N GLU A 17 -2.28 -2.34 14.46
CA GLU A 17 -1.04 -2.44 13.70
C GLU A 17 -1.29 -2.64 12.20
N LEU A 18 -2.23 -3.51 11.84
CA LEU A 18 -2.61 -3.76 10.45
C LEU A 18 -3.20 -2.51 9.79
N ILE A 19 -4.07 -1.76 10.50
CA ILE A 19 -4.64 -0.49 10.02
C ILE A 19 -3.54 0.55 9.80
N ASP A 20 -2.58 0.68 10.73
CA ASP A 20 -1.50 1.64 10.58
C ASP A 20 -0.54 1.25 9.45
N ARG A 21 -0.34 -0.04 9.21
CA ARG A 21 0.39 -0.54 8.04
C ARG A 21 -0.35 -0.24 6.74
N GLU A 22 -1.67 -0.43 6.70
CA GLU A 22 -2.51 -0.08 5.55
C GLU A 22 -2.39 1.40 5.21
N LYS A 23 -2.47 2.31 6.20
CA LYS A 23 -2.30 3.75 5.99
C LYS A 23 -0.96 4.10 5.36
N LYS A 24 0.14 3.51 5.86
CA LYS A 24 1.48 3.73 5.31
C LYS A 24 1.58 3.29 3.85
N LEU A 25 0.99 2.14 3.49
CA LEU A 25 0.97 1.66 2.11
C LEU A 25 0.10 2.54 1.21
N MET A 26 -1.04 3.03 1.71
CA MET A 26 -1.89 3.98 0.97
C MET A 26 -1.15 5.29 0.69
N ASP A 27 -0.38 5.82 1.65
CA ASP A 27 0.41 7.03 1.43
C ASP A 27 1.58 6.80 0.48
N TRP A 28 2.22 5.62 0.57
CA TRP A 28 3.22 5.19 -0.41
C TRP A 28 2.63 5.10 -1.84
N LEU A 29 1.44 4.52 -1.98
CA LEU A 29 0.73 4.39 -3.24
C LEU A 29 0.50 5.77 -3.89
N LYS A 30 0.00 6.75 -3.13
CA LYS A 30 -0.20 8.12 -3.61
C LYS A 30 1.10 8.75 -4.12
N ILE A 31 2.23 8.47 -3.47
CA ILE A 31 3.54 8.96 -3.92
C ILE A 31 3.91 8.33 -5.28
N GLN A 32 3.67 7.03 -5.45
CA GLN A 32 3.95 6.33 -6.70
C GLN A 32 3.03 6.78 -7.83
N GLU A 33 1.74 6.99 -7.58
CA GLU A 33 0.80 7.54 -8.56
C GLU A 33 1.21 8.95 -9.01
N LYS A 34 1.66 9.80 -8.08
CA LYS A 34 2.21 11.12 -8.42
C LYS A 34 3.46 11.00 -9.30
N LYS A 35 4.38 10.10 -8.97
CA LYS A 35 5.57 9.84 -9.81
C LYS A 35 5.18 9.33 -11.19
N LEU A 36 4.19 8.44 -11.28
CA LEU A 36 3.67 7.95 -12.54
C LEU A 36 3.13 9.10 -13.39
N SER A 37 2.27 9.95 -12.81
CA SER A 37 1.73 11.12 -13.50
C SER A 37 2.84 12.08 -13.97
N LEU A 38 3.84 12.36 -13.14
CA LEU A 38 4.98 13.20 -13.52
C LEU A 38 5.77 12.60 -14.68
N LEU A 39 5.92 11.28 -14.72
CA LEU A 39 6.61 10.58 -15.81
C LEU A 39 5.72 10.38 -17.04
N GLU A 40 4.39 10.48 -16.96
CA GLU A 40 3.50 10.36 -18.12
C GLU A 40 3.22 11.72 -18.78
N SER A 41 2.97 12.76 -17.98
CA SER A 41 2.50 14.07 -18.47
C SER A 41 3.22 15.28 -17.90
N GLY A 42 4.24 15.09 -17.04
CA GLY A 42 5.00 16.22 -16.49
C GLY A 42 5.76 17.00 -17.57
N GLU A 43 5.92 18.31 -17.37
CA GLU A 43 6.66 19.19 -18.29
C GLU A 43 8.08 18.66 -18.59
N LYS A 44 8.74 18.10 -17.59
CA LYS A 44 10.08 17.50 -17.71
C LYS A 44 10.07 16.07 -18.25
N ALA A 45 8.93 15.45 -18.46
CA ALA A 45 8.85 14.08 -18.96
C ALA A 45 9.38 13.95 -20.40
N GLY A 46 9.32 15.03 -21.18
CA GLY A 46 9.91 15.13 -22.53
C GLY A 46 11.44 15.27 -22.51
N GLU A 47 12.02 15.71 -21.39
CA GLU A 47 13.47 15.91 -21.22
C GLU A 47 14.20 14.63 -20.76
N ILE A 48 13.45 13.65 -20.25
CA ILE A 48 13.99 12.36 -19.81
C ILE A 48 14.24 11.46 -21.02
N ASP A 49 15.37 10.76 -21.02
CA ASP A 49 15.66 9.71 -22.00
C ASP A 49 14.51 8.69 -22.11
N LYS A 50 14.07 8.41 -23.34
CA LYS A 50 12.88 7.58 -23.61
C LYS A 50 13.01 6.16 -23.06
N THR A 51 14.21 5.59 -23.07
CA THR A 51 14.46 4.23 -22.59
C THR A 51 14.38 4.19 -21.07
N LYS A 52 15.08 5.11 -20.40
CA LYS A 52 15.02 5.24 -18.93
C LYS A 52 13.61 5.56 -18.43
N ARG A 53 12.90 6.44 -19.13
CA ARG A 53 11.50 6.77 -18.82
C ARG A 53 10.60 5.53 -18.92
N LYS A 54 10.75 4.71 -19.97
CA LYS A 54 9.98 3.48 -20.13
C LYS A 54 10.26 2.47 -19.02
N GLU A 55 11.53 2.28 -18.65
CA GLU A 55 11.92 1.40 -17.54
C GLU A 55 11.34 1.87 -16.20
N TRP A 56 11.42 3.17 -15.91
CA TRP A 56 10.85 3.74 -14.70
C TRP A 56 9.32 3.63 -14.66
N LEU A 57 8.64 3.87 -15.78
CA LEU A 57 7.20 3.68 -15.89
C LEU A 57 6.81 2.22 -15.62
N GLN A 58 7.52 1.25 -16.19
CA GLN A 58 7.26 -0.16 -15.93
C GLN A 58 7.47 -0.51 -14.45
N LYS A 59 8.56 -0.04 -13.86
CA LYS A 59 8.85 -0.27 -12.44
C LYS A 59 7.78 0.33 -11.54
N ILE A 60 7.39 1.58 -11.76
CA ILE A 60 6.37 2.26 -10.95
C ILE A 60 5.01 1.60 -11.11
N LYS A 61 4.62 1.17 -12.33
CA LYS A 61 3.37 0.42 -12.54
C LYS A 61 3.36 -0.88 -11.75
N LYS A 62 4.47 -1.63 -11.77
CA LYS A 62 4.61 -2.84 -10.97
C LYS A 62 4.58 -2.57 -9.47
N ASP A 63 5.29 -1.54 -9.00
CA ASP A 63 5.28 -1.16 -7.58
C ASP A 63 3.87 -0.77 -7.11
N ILE A 64 3.07 -0.09 -7.96
CA ILE A 64 1.67 0.25 -7.70
C ILE A 64 0.81 -1.01 -7.61
N GLU A 65 0.95 -1.94 -8.56
CA GLU A 65 0.24 -3.22 -8.57
C GLU A 65 0.53 -4.04 -7.31
N ASP A 66 1.82 -4.26 -7.01
CA ASP A 66 2.28 -4.99 -5.83
C ASP A 66 1.78 -4.35 -4.52
N THR A 67 1.80 -3.01 -4.44
CA THR A 67 1.32 -2.27 -3.26
C THR A 67 -0.20 -2.41 -3.10
N THR A 68 -0.95 -2.38 -4.21
CA THR A 68 -2.41 -2.53 -4.20
C THR A 68 -2.81 -3.92 -3.73
N GLU A 69 -2.15 -4.96 -4.23
CA GLU A 69 -2.37 -6.33 -3.74
C GLU A 69 -2.08 -6.49 -2.25
N GLN A 70 -1.01 -5.85 -1.74
CA GLN A 70 -0.68 -5.88 -0.32
C GLN A 70 -1.76 -5.21 0.54
N ILE A 71 -2.29 -4.08 0.09
CA ILE A 71 -3.40 -3.38 0.77
C ILE A 71 -4.64 -4.27 0.79
N GLU A 72 -4.98 -4.94 -0.32
CA GLU A 72 -6.13 -5.85 -0.36
C GLU A 72 -5.97 -7.03 0.59
N LYS A 73 -4.78 -7.63 0.66
CA LYS A 73 -4.46 -8.71 1.61
C LYS A 73 -4.63 -8.24 3.05
N LEU A 74 -4.09 -7.07 3.41
CA LEU A 74 -4.24 -6.49 4.75
C LEU A 74 -5.70 -6.21 5.10
N ARG A 75 -6.47 -5.64 4.15
CA ARG A 75 -7.90 -5.40 4.34
C ARG A 75 -8.67 -6.69 4.58
N LYS A 76 -8.29 -7.77 3.90
CA LYS A 76 -8.90 -9.08 4.11
C LYS A 76 -8.59 -9.61 5.51
N GLU A 77 -7.33 -9.52 5.94
CA GLU A 77 -6.90 -9.94 7.28
C GLU A 77 -7.60 -9.14 8.39
N ILE A 78 -7.70 -7.81 8.26
CA ILE A 78 -8.44 -6.95 9.20
C ILE A 78 -9.90 -7.38 9.29
N ARG A 79 -10.56 -7.67 8.16
CA ARG A 79 -11.96 -8.12 8.14
C ARG A 79 -12.16 -9.50 8.75
N GLU A 80 -11.16 -10.38 8.68
CA GLU A 80 -11.21 -11.70 9.30
C GLU A 80 -11.09 -11.57 10.83
N LEU A 81 -10.13 -10.78 11.31
CA LEU A 81 -9.94 -10.50 12.75
C LEU A 81 -11.12 -9.74 13.38
N GLN A 82 -11.83 -8.89 12.62
CA GLN A 82 -13.02 -8.19 13.10
C GLN A 82 -14.29 -9.06 13.18
N LYS A 83 -14.26 -10.28 12.64
CA LYS A 83 -15.39 -11.22 12.65
C LYS A 83 -15.28 -12.29 13.73
N GLU A 84 -14.08 -12.50 14.27
CA GLU A 84 -13.84 -13.36 15.44
C GLU A 84 -14.29 -12.66 16.73
#